data_AF-E1CIC3-F1
#
_entry.id   AF-E1CIC3-F1
#
_cell.length_a   1.000
_cell.length_b   1.000
_cell.length_c   1.000
_cell.angle_alpha   90.00
_cell.angle_beta   90.00
_cell.angle_gamma   90.00
#
_symmetry.space_group_name_H-M   'P 1'
#
loop_
_entity.id
_entity.type
_entity.pdbx_description
1 polymer ?
#
loop_
_entity_poly.entity_id
_entity_poly.type
_entity_poly.pdbx_seq_one_letter_code
_entity_poly.pdbx_strand_id
1 'polypeptide(L)'
;NYYGEPAWPNDLLYIFPVCIFGTFACLVGLAVLDPAAIGEPADPFATPLEILPEWYFYPVFQILRVVPNKLLGIALMAGVPAGLITVPFIESINKFQNPFRRPIATTVFLIGTLTAI
;
A
#
# COMPACT_ATOMS: atom_id res chain seq x y z
N ASN A 1 18.36 6.79 -19.22
CA ASN A 1 19.69 6.27 -18.79
C ASN A 1 20.85 6.72 -19.68
N TYR A 2 20.65 7.08 -20.96
CA TYR A 2 21.75 7.50 -21.86
C TYR A 2 22.14 8.98 -21.79
N TYR A 3 21.35 9.81 -21.11
CA TYR A 3 21.56 11.24 -20.91
C TYR A 3 21.15 11.62 -19.48
N GLY A 4 21.67 12.74 -18.98
CA GLY A 4 21.44 13.23 -17.62
C GLY A 4 22.65 13.04 -16.72
N GLU A 5 22.43 13.02 -15.41
CA GLU A 5 23.47 12.77 -14.43
C GLU A 5 23.98 11.31 -14.51
N PRO A 6 25.31 11.07 -14.45
CA PRO A 6 25.84 9.71 -14.42
C PRO A 6 25.39 8.98 -13.16
N ALA A 7 24.69 7.85 -13.35
CA ALA A 7 24.23 7.02 -12.23
C ALA A 7 25.39 6.56 -11.33
N TRP A 8 26.53 6.23 -11.93
CA TRP A 8 27.77 5.96 -11.21
C TRP A 8 28.76 7.12 -11.40
N PRO A 9 29.42 7.60 -10.33
CA PRO A 9 29.23 7.24 -8.92
C PRO A 9 28.12 8.05 -8.23
N ASN A 10 27.60 9.10 -8.86
CA ASN A 10 26.87 10.16 -8.17
C ASN A 10 25.63 9.66 -7.42
N ASP A 11 24.72 8.95 -8.09
CA ASP A 11 23.53 8.42 -7.43
C ASP A 11 23.82 7.13 -6.66
N LEU A 12 24.46 6.17 -7.33
CA LEU A 12 24.61 4.81 -6.80
C LEU A 12 25.56 4.72 -5.61
N LEU A 13 26.65 5.48 -5.61
CA LEU A 13 27.66 5.42 -4.55
C LEU A 13 27.39 6.45 -3.45
N TYR A 14 26.88 7.64 -3.79
CA TYR A 14 26.70 8.70 -2.79
C TYR A 14 25.26 8.83 -2.29
N ILE A 15 24.26 8.87 -3.17
CA ILE A 15 22.87 9.09 -2.75
C ILE A 15 22.23 7.82 -2.17
N PHE A 16 22.45 6.67 -2.80
CA PHE A 16 21.81 5.41 -2.39
C PHE A 16 22.17 5.03 -0.94
N PRO A 17 23.43 5.05 -0.50
CA PRO A 17 23.75 4.77 0.90
C PRO A 17 23.11 5.75 1.87
N VAL A 18 22.98 7.03 1.51
CA VAL A 18 22.30 8.02 2.35
C VAL A 18 20.82 7.64 2.55
N CYS A 19 20.13 7.25 1.49
CA CYS A 19 18.75 6.76 1.59
C CYS A 19 18.65 5.46 2.43
N ILE A 20 19.58 4.52 2.22
CA ILE A 20 19.61 3.24 2.95
C ILE A 20 19.85 3.48 4.44
N PHE A 21 20.89 4.22 4.80
CA PHE A 21 21.19 4.50 6.21
C PHE A 21 20.13 5.40 6.84
N GLY A 22 19.55 6.35 6.11
CA GLY A 22 18.46 7.18 6.59
C GLY A 22 17.21 6.37 6.94
N THR A 23 16.77 5.50 6.02
CA THR A 23 15.63 4.61 6.26
C THR A 23 15.91 3.62 7.40
N PHE A 24 17.10 3.01 7.42
CA PHE A 24 17.50 2.10 8.50
C PHE A 24 17.53 2.81 9.85
N ALA A 25 18.11 4.00 9.93
CA ALA A 25 18.16 4.79 11.16
C ALA A 25 16.76 5.16 11.66
N CYS A 26 15.83 5.50 10.77
CA CYS A 26 14.44 5.75 11.15
C CYS A 26 13.76 4.49 11.71
N LEU A 27 13.95 3.34 11.07
CA LEU A 27 13.38 2.07 11.54
C LEU A 27 13.96 1.66 12.90
N VAL A 28 15.27 1.77 13.08
CA VAL A 28 15.93 1.50 14.38
C VAL A 28 15.45 2.49 15.44
N GLY A 29 15.36 3.78 15.09
CA GLY A 29 14.83 4.81 15.99
C GLY A 29 13.42 4.49 16.47
N LEU A 30 12.51 4.14 15.56
CA LEU A 30 11.15 3.72 15.91
C LEU A 30 11.13 2.46 16.79
N ALA A 31 11.91 1.43 16.43
CA ALA A 31 11.94 0.17 17.18
C ALA A 31 12.52 0.32 18.60
N VAL A 32 13.45 1.27 18.80
CA VAL A 32 14.03 1.56 20.13
C VAL A 32 13.12 2.46 20.96
N LEU A 33 12.47 3.44 20.34
CA LEU A 33 11.59 4.39 21.04
C LEU A 33 10.23 3.78 21.38
N ASP A 34 9.71 2.88 20.56
CA ASP A 34 8.43 2.18 20.76
C ASP A 34 8.59 0.68 20.45
N PRO A 35 9.10 -0.11 21.41
CA PRO A 35 9.35 -1.53 21.19
C PRO A 35 8.04 -2.30 21.06
N ALA A 36 8.05 -3.35 20.22
CA ALA A 36 6.87 -4.18 19.99
C ALA A 36 6.36 -4.83 21.29
N ALA A 37 5.06 -4.69 21.54
CA ALA A 37 4.41 -5.31 22.69
C ALA A 37 4.26 -6.82 22.50
N ILE A 38 4.44 -7.58 23.59
CA ILE A 38 4.16 -9.02 23.62
C ILE A 38 2.75 -9.20 24.20
N GLY A 39 1.88 -9.84 23.43
CA GLY A 39 0.52 -10.17 23.85
C GLY A 39 0.44 -11.42 24.73
N GLU A 40 -0.78 -11.70 25.21
CA GLU A 40 -1.08 -12.93 25.96
C GLU A 40 -1.01 -14.17 25.05
N PRO A 41 -0.73 -15.36 25.60
CA PRO A 41 -0.83 -16.62 24.84
C PRO A 41 -2.24 -16.83 24.29
N ALA A 42 -2.35 -17.39 23.09
CA ALA A 42 -3.64 -17.64 22.44
C ALA A 42 -4.48 -18.67 23.20
N ASP A 43 -5.75 -18.33 23.48
CA ASP A 43 -6.76 -19.23 24.05
C ASP A 43 -7.94 -19.38 23.07
N PRO A 44 -8.20 -20.57 22.52
CA PRO A 44 -9.33 -20.81 21.62
C PRO A 44 -10.72 -20.57 22.24
N PHE A 45 -10.84 -20.58 23.57
CA PHE A 45 -12.12 -20.41 24.27
C PHE A 45 -12.38 -18.98 24.75
N ALA A 46 -11.40 -18.08 24.61
CA ALA A 46 -11.52 -16.68 25.00
C ALA A 46 -11.33 -15.76 23.78
N THR A 47 -12.39 -15.03 23.41
CA THR A 47 -12.31 -14.04 22.31
C THR A 47 -12.03 -12.64 22.89
N PRO A 48 -11.02 -11.91 22.39
CA PRO A 48 -10.76 -10.55 22.85
C PRO A 48 -11.85 -9.59 22.36
N LEU A 49 -12.03 -8.48 23.07
CA LEU A 49 -13.05 -7.46 22.76
C LEU A 49 -12.83 -6.80 21.40
N GLU A 50 -11.57 -6.56 21.02
CA GLU A 50 -11.18 -5.93 19.76
C GLU A 50 -10.35 -6.90 18.92
N ILE A 51 -10.86 -7.25 17.73
CA ILE A 51 -10.16 -8.10 16.75
C ILE A 51 -9.96 -7.27 15.49
N LEU A 52 -8.73 -6.80 15.28
CA LEU A 52 -8.34 -5.99 14.14
C LEU A 52 -7.14 -6.64 13.45
N PRO A 53 -7.10 -6.65 12.10
CA PRO A 53 -5.92 -7.07 11.38
C PRO A 53 -4.87 -5.94 11.36
N GLU A 54 -3.79 -6.12 10.60
CA GLU A 54 -2.84 -5.03 10.34
C GLU A 54 -3.47 -3.92 9.50
N TRP A 55 -2.95 -2.70 9.65
CA TRP A 55 -3.54 -1.46 9.13
C TRP A 55 -3.80 -1.47 7.62
N TYR A 56 -2.94 -2.10 6.83
CA TYR A 56 -3.12 -2.18 5.37
C TYR A 56 -4.26 -3.13 4.95
N PHE A 57 -4.77 -3.96 5.86
CA PHE A 57 -5.95 -4.78 5.64
C PHE A 57 -7.27 -4.11 6.07
N TYR A 58 -7.24 -2.94 6.73
CA TYR A 58 -8.46 -2.26 7.19
C TYR A 58 -9.52 -2.03 6.10
N PRO A 59 -9.17 -1.63 4.87
CA PRO A 59 -10.18 -1.38 3.84
C PRO A 59 -10.88 -2.68 3.42
N VAL A 60 -10.12 -3.77 3.29
CA VAL A 60 -10.65 -5.10 2.96
C VAL A 60 -11.46 -5.68 4.12
N PHE A 61 -11.00 -5.50 5.35
CA PHE A 61 -11.72 -5.91 6.55
C PHE A 61 -13.06 -5.19 6.68
N GLN A 62 -13.12 -3.90 6.35
CA GLN A 62 -14.36 -3.13 6.30
C GLN A 62 -15.35 -3.73 5.28
N ILE A 63 -14.88 -4.07 4.07
CA ILE A 63 -15.72 -4.71 3.04
C ILE A 63 -16.27 -6.04 3.56
N LEU A 64 -15.43 -6.88 4.18
CA LEU A 64 -15.82 -8.20 4.67
C LEU A 64 -16.86 -8.16 5.79
N ARG A 65 -16.85 -7.13 6.65
CA ARG A 65 -17.83 -7.01 7.76
C ARG A 65 -19.12 -6.27 7.37
N VAL A 66 -19.08 -5.40 6.37
CA VAL A 66 -20.23 -4.58 5.95
C VAL A 66 -21.09 -5.30 4.91
N VAL A 67 -20.49 -6.08 4.02
CA VAL A 67 -21.23 -6.76 2.95
C VAL A 67 -21.96 -8.00 3.52
N PRO A 68 -23.30 -8.07 3.47
CA PRO A 68 -24.05 -9.16 4.10
C PRO A 68 -23.85 -10.50 3.38
N ASN A 69 -23.62 -10.50 2.07
CA ASN A 69 -23.37 -11.71 1.29
C ASN A 69 -21.88 -12.05 1.29
N LYS A 70 -21.53 -13.20 1.91
CA LYS A 70 -20.15 -13.67 2.02
C LYS A 70 -19.45 -13.87 0.67
N LEU A 71 -20.16 -14.39 -0.34
CA LEU A 71 -19.58 -14.60 -1.67
C LEU A 71 -19.26 -13.27 -2.35
N LEU A 72 -20.15 -12.28 -2.21
CA LEU A 72 -19.92 -10.93 -2.76
C LEU A 72 -18.75 -10.25 -2.05
N GLY A 73 -18.64 -10.38 -0.71
CA GLY A 73 -17.51 -9.83 0.04
C GLY A 73 -16.16 -10.40 -0.43
N ILE A 74 -16.08 -11.72 -0.63
CA ILE A 74 -14.88 -12.39 -1.16
C ILE A 74 -14.57 -11.93 -2.58
N ALA A 75 -15.60 -11.81 -3.44
CA ALA A 75 -15.43 -11.33 -4.81
C ALA A 75 -14.90 -9.88 -4.87
N LEU A 76 -15.40 -8.99 -4.01
CA LEU A 76 -14.92 -7.61 -3.92
C LEU A 76 -13.48 -7.53 -3.40
N MET A 77 -13.12 -8.35 -2.40
CA MET A 77 -11.74 -8.45 -1.91
C MET A 77 -10.78 -8.92 -3.02
N ALA A 78 -11.13 -9.99 -3.73
CA ALA A 78 -10.33 -10.49 -4.86
C ALA A 78 -10.31 -9.51 -6.04
N GLY A 79 -11.35 -8.69 -6.17
CA GLY A 79 -11.49 -7.65 -7.17
C GLY A 79 -10.43 -6.54 -7.08
N VAL A 80 -9.88 -6.26 -5.89
CA VAL A 80 -8.85 -5.23 -5.72
C VAL A 80 -7.57 -5.54 -6.51
N PRO A 81 -6.85 -6.66 -6.25
CA PRO A 81 -5.65 -7.00 -7.04
C PRO A 81 -5.99 -7.31 -8.50
N ALA A 82 -7.12 -7.96 -8.77
CA ALA A 82 -7.55 -8.26 -10.14
C ALA A 82 -7.77 -6.97 -10.96
N GLY A 83 -8.42 -5.97 -10.38
CA GLY A 83 -8.60 -4.65 -10.98
C GLY A 83 -7.28 -3.92 -11.22
N LEU A 84 -6.39 -3.91 -10.23
CA LEU A 84 -5.07 -3.26 -10.36
C LEU A 84 -4.22 -3.84 -11.50
N ILE A 85 -4.28 -5.16 -11.71
CA ILE A 85 -3.58 -5.82 -12.84
C ILE A 85 -4.10 -5.32 -14.19
N THR A 86 -5.39 -4.95 -14.29
CA THR A 86 -5.97 -4.47 -15.55
C THR A 86 -5.64 -3.03 -15.91
N VAL A 87 -5.14 -2.22 -14.95
CA VAL A 87 -4.83 -0.79 -15.14
C VAL A 87 -3.95 -0.50 -16.37
N PRO A 88 -2.76 -1.11 -16.55
CA PRO A 88 -1.92 -0.80 -17.71
C PRO A 88 -2.58 -1.15 -19.05
N PHE A 89 -3.50 -2.11 -19.08
CA PHE A 89 -4.22 -2.50 -20.30
C PHE A 89 -5.35 -1.52 -20.62
N ILE A 90 -6.11 -1.08 -19.61
CA ILE A 90 -7.18 -0.08 -19.76
C ILE A 90 -6.59 1.28 -20.15
N GLU A 91 -5.50 1.67 -19.50
CA GLU A 91 -4.89 2.98 -19.70
C GLU A 91 -3.97 3.08 -20.92
N SER A 92 -3.71 1.95 -21.60
CA SER A 92 -2.89 1.88 -22.82
C SER A 92 -3.41 2.72 -23.99
N ILE A 93 -4.66 3.20 -23.91
CA ILE A 93 -5.32 4.05 -24.92
C ILE A 93 -4.55 5.35 -25.15
N ASN A 94 -3.90 5.90 -24.12
CA ASN A 94 -3.12 7.14 -24.22
C ASN A 94 -1.66 6.92 -23.78
N LYS A 95 -0.72 7.63 -24.43
CA LYS A 95 0.72 7.56 -24.11
C LYS A 95 1.18 8.64 -23.13
N PHE A 96 0.26 9.50 -22.66
CA PHE A 96 0.62 10.56 -21.74
C PHE A 96 1.00 9.95 -20.39
N GLN A 97 2.03 10.50 -19.74
CA GLN A 97 2.46 10.05 -18.41
C GLN A 97 2.13 11.08 -17.33
N ASN A 98 2.11 12.37 -17.70
CA ASN A 98 1.82 13.46 -16.76
C ASN A 98 0.34 13.40 -16.29
N PRO A 99 0.08 13.32 -14.96
CA PRO A 99 -1.28 13.28 -14.41
C PRO A 99 -2.19 14.44 -14.85
N PHE A 100 -1.62 15.65 -15.01
CA PHE A 100 -2.38 16.82 -15.48
C PHE A 100 -2.89 16.68 -16.92
N ARG A 101 -2.30 15.77 -17.71
CA ARG A 101 -2.76 15.44 -19.07
C ARG A 101 -3.70 14.24 -19.10
N ARG A 102 -4.04 13.67 -17.94
CA ARG A 102 -4.88 12.48 -17.77
C ARG A 102 -5.93 12.74 -16.69
N PRO A 103 -6.83 13.73 -16.87
CA PRO A 103 -7.73 14.19 -15.82
C PRO A 103 -8.68 13.09 -15.33
N ILE A 104 -9.17 12.24 -16.23
CA ILE A 104 -10.10 11.14 -15.87
C ILE A 104 -9.41 10.11 -14.98
N ALA A 105 -8.26 9.57 -15.42
CA ALA A 105 -7.47 8.61 -14.66
C ALA A 105 -7.08 9.15 -13.27
N THR A 106 -6.62 10.40 -13.23
CA THR A 106 -6.22 11.05 -11.99
C THR A 106 -7.40 11.23 -11.04
N THR A 107 -8.58 11.60 -11.55
CA THR A 107 -9.79 11.74 -10.72
C THR A 107 -10.25 10.39 -10.17
N VAL A 108 -10.25 9.33 -11.00
CA VAL A 108 -10.59 7.96 -10.55
C VAL A 108 -9.62 7.47 -9.48
N PHE A 109 -8.32 7.71 -9.66
CA PHE A 109 -7.30 7.39 -8.66
C PHE A 109 -7.57 8.13 -7.33
N LEU A 110 -7.81 9.44 -7.37
CA LEU A 110 -8.06 10.24 -6.17
C LEU A 110 -9.33 9.79 -5.42
N ILE A 111 -10.42 9.51 -6.15
CA ILE A 111 -11.65 8.96 -5.55
C ILE A 111 -11.36 7.60 -4.93
N GLY A 112 -10.67 6.71 -5.64
CA GLY A 112 -10.30 5.39 -5.14
C GLY A 112 -9.46 5.45 -3.87
N THR A 113 -8.46 6.33 -3.82
CA THR A 113 -7.64 6.57 -2.62
C THR A 113 -8.49 7.10 -1.47
N LEU A 114 -9.39 8.05 -1.71
CA LEU A 114 -10.26 8.59 -0.67
C LEU A 114 -11.25 7.56 -0.12
N THR A 115 -11.72 6.62 -0.95
CA THR A 115 -12.60 5.54 -0.49
C THR A 115 -11.86 4.42 0.25
N ALA A 116 -10.57 4.29 0.03
CA ALA A 116 -9.75 3.22 0.61
C ALA A 116 -9.08 3.63 1.93
N ILE A 117 -9.08 4.91 2.29
CA ILE A 117 -8.60 5.42 3.58
C ILE A 117 -9.79 5.51 4.54
#